data_AF-A0A1Q8YD90-F1
#
_entry.id   AF-A0A1Q8YD90-F1
#
_cell.length_a   1.000
_cell.length_b   1.000
_cell.length_c   1.000
_cell.angle_alpha   90.00
_cell.angle_beta   90.00
_cell.angle_gamma   90.00
#
_symmetry.space_group_name_H-M   'P 1'
#
loop_
_entity.id
_entity.type
_entity.pdbx_description
1 polymer ?
#
loop_
_entity_poly.entity_id
_entity_poly.type
_entity_poly.pdbx_seq_one_letter_code
_entity_poly.pdbx_strand_id
1 'polypeptide(L)' 'MSRPSLWAPKVLALIKGGNATAAIAQIKVAPTVKDLQELRKLLTGARLMQAHPNVDAATSDMIAALSSPRLHRSP' A
#
# COMPACT_ATOMS: atom_id res chain seq x y z
N MET A 1 18.99 -13.77 -3.58
CA MET A 1 18.27 -13.34 -2.36
C MET A 1 17.34 -12.18 -2.73
N SER A 2 16.02 -12.33 -2.61
CA SER A 2 15.09 -11.18 -2.71
C SER A 2 15.31 -10.28 -1.50
N ARG A 3 15.77 -9.04 -1.71
CA ARG A 3 15.81 -8.05 -0.63
C ARG A 3 14.38 -7.81 -0.12
N PRO A 4 14.11 -7.85 1.18
CA PRO A 4 12.80 -7.48 1.71
C PRO A 4 12.48 -6.04 1.31
N SER A 5 11.24 -5.74 0.94
CA SER A 5 10.87 -4.38 0.56
C SER A 5 11.07 -3.46 1.76
N LEU A 6 11.88 -2.42 1.59
CA LEU A 6 12.04 -1.38 2.61
C LEU A 6 10.86 -0.39 2.59
N TRP A 7 10.00 -0.48 1.58
CA TRP A 7 8.88 0.42 1.38
C TRP A 7 7.74 0.14 2.37
N ALA A 8 7.27 -1.10 2.46
CA ALA A 8 6.13 -1.45 3.31
C ALA A 8 6.36 -1.13 4.80
N PRO A 9 7.53 -1.43 5.40
CA PRO A 9 7.82 -1.03 6.78
C PRO A 9 7.84 0.49 7.00
N LYS A 10 8.32 1.27 6.03
CA LYS A 10 8.33 2.74 6.12
C LYS A 10 6.91 3.32 6.10
N VAL A 11 6.05 2.83 5.21
CA VAL A 11 4.65 3.28 5.16
C VAL A 11 3.88 2.84 6.40
N LEU A 12 4.13 1.63 6.91
CA LEU A 12 3.59 1.19 8.19
C LEU A 12 3.97 2.13 9.34
N ALA A 13 5.23 2.61 9.39
CA ALA A 13 5.67 3.55 10.40
C ALA A 13 4.93 4.89 10.33
N LEU A 14 4.61 5.39 9.13
CA LEU A 14 3.78 6.59 8.95
C LEU A 14 2.37 6.40 9.52
N ILE A 15 1.76 5.24 9.28
CA ILE A 15 0.42 4.89 9.79
C ILE A 15 0.44 4.80 11.32
N LYS A 16 1.43 4.08 11.88
CA LYS A 16 1.61 3.98 13.34
C LYS A 16 1.89 5.33 14.00
N GLY A 17 2.57 6.24 13.30
CA GLY A 17 2.79 7.61 13.75
C GLY A 17 1.59 8.54 13.59
N GLY A 18 0.42 8.03 13.16
CA GLY A 18 -0.80 8.83 12.98
C GLY A 18 -0.82 9.68 11.72
N ASN A 19 0.20 9.62 10.86
CA ASN A 19 0.27 10.39 9.62
C ASN A 19 -0.38 9.63 8.46
N ALA A 20 -1.70 9.45 8.54
CA ALA A 20 -2.49 8.74 7.54
C ALA A 20 -2.43 9.41 6.16
N THR A 21 -2.36 10.75 6.10
CA THR A 21 -2.26 11.51 4.85
C THR A 21 -0.98 11.19 4.08
N ALA A 22 0.18 11.21 4.76
CA ALA A 22 1.45 10.86 4.13
C ALA A 22 1.49 9.38 3.72
N ALA A 23 0.91 8.49 4.55
CA ALA A 23 0.82 7.08 4.21
C ALA A 23 -0.01 6.85 2.94
N ILE A 24 -1.17 7.50 2.81
CA ILE A 24 -2.03 7.43 1.62
C ILE A 24 -1.28 7.98 0.40
N ALA A 25 -0.55 9.08 0.54
CA ALA A 25 0.26 9.62 -0.55
C ALA A 25 1.31 8.60 -1.03
N GLN A 26 2.00 7.92 -0.12
CA GLN A 26 2.96 6.86 -0.47
C GLN A 26 2.28 5.66 -1.14
N ILE A 27 1.10 5.23 -0.65
CA ILE A 27 0.33 4.12 -1.24
C ILE A 27 -0.02 4.41 -2.69
N LYS A 28 -0.42 5.65 -3.02
CA LYS A 28 -0.75 6.07 -4.39
C LYS A 28 0.44 6.04 -5.36
N VAL A 29 1.67 6.06 -4.85
CA VAL A 29 2.90 6.01 -5.65
C VAL A 29 3.69 4.72 -5.39
N ALA A 30 2.99 3.66 -4.94
CA ALA A 30 3.64 2.40 -4.63
C ALA A 30 4.39 1.83 -5.85
N PRO A 31 5.62 1.30 -5.67
CA PRO A 31 6.44 0.86 -6.81
C PRO A 31 5.87 -0.41 -7.48
N THR A 32 5.33 -1.34 -6.68
CA THR A 32 4.84 -2.63 -7.17
C THR A 32 3.60 -3.10 -6.41
N VAL A 33 2.84 -4.02 -7.04
CA VAL A 33 1.74 -4.74 -6.37
C VAL A 33 2.24 -5.52 -5.14
N LYS A 34 3.47 -6.07 -5.21
CA LYS A 34 4.07 -6.83 -4.11
C LYS A 34 4.28 -5.97 -2.88
N ASP A 35 4.74 -4.73 -3.05
CA ASP A 35 4.92 -3.78 -1.94
C ASP A 35 3.59 -3.48 -1.23
N LEU A 36 2.51 -3.30 -1.98
CA LEU A 36 1.16 -3.10 -1.44
C LEU A 36 0.65 -4.34 -0.69
N GLN A 37 0.86 -5.54 -1.23
CA GLN A 37 0.49 -6.79 -0.57
C GLN A 37 1.28 -7.01 0.73
N GLU A 38 2.58 -6.71 0.74
CA GLU A 38 3.40 -6.76 1.96
C GLU A 38 2.92 -5.75 3.00
N LEU A 39 2.59 -4.52 2.61
CA LEU A 39 2.01 -3.53 3.52
C LEU A 39 0.68 -4.01 4.12
N ARG A 40 -0.23 -4.57 3.30
CA ARG A 40 -1.51 -5.12 3.81
C ARG A 40 -1.27 -6.23 4.84
N LYS A 41 -0.32 -7.14 4.60
CA LYS A 41 0.04 -8.19 5.58
C LYS A 41 0.51 -7.60 6.91
N LEU A 42 1.35 -6.57 6.87
CA LEU A 42 1.82 -5.87 8.08
C LEU A 42 0.68 -5.17 8.82
N LEU A 43 -0.25 -4.54 8.10
CA LEU A 43 -1.42 -3.87 8.69
C LEU A 43 -2.39 -4.86 9.33
N THR A 44 -2.63 -6.02 8.70
CA THR A 44 -3.43 -7.10 9.28
C THR A 44 -2.77 -7.62 10.56
N GLY A 45 -1.47 -7.91 10.52
CA GLY A 45 -0.72 -8.38 11.69
C GLY A 45 -0.68 -7.38 12.84
N ALA A 46 -0.72 -6.08 12.54
CA ALA A 46 -0.81 -5.00 13.53
C ALA A 46 -2.24 -4.61 13.93
N ARG A 47 -3.27 -5.26 13.36
CA ARG A 47 -4.70 -4.92 13.52
C ARG A 47 -5.05 -3.45 13.19
N LEU A 48 -4.28 -2.84 12.28
CA LEU A 48 -4.43 -1.42 11.90
C LEU A 48 -5.40 -1.21 10.74
N MET A 49 -5.76 -2.26 9.98
CA MET A 49 -6.71 -2.11 8.87
C MET A 49 -8.08 -1.59 9.33
N GLN A 50 -8.59 -2.11 10.44
CA GLN A 50 -9.91 -1.73 10.97
C GLN A 50 -9.96 -0.26 11.44
N ALA A 51 -8.83 0.26 11.92
CA ALA A 51 -8.72 1.64 12.40
C ALA A 51 -8.51 2.65 11.26
N HIS A 52 -8.11 2.19 10.06
CA HIS A 52 -7.76 3.05 8.93
C HIS A 52 -8.48 2.60 7.64
N PRO A 53 -9.80 2.79 7.53
CA PRO A 53 -10.58 2.38 6.35
C PRO A 53 -10.08 3.05 5.07
N ASN A 54 -9.62 4.30 5.15
CA ASN A 54 -9.05 5.03 4.00
C ASN A 54 -7.75 4.40 3.48
N VAL A 55 -6.96 3.78 4.36
CA VAL A 55 -5.73 3.06 3.97
C VAL A 55 -6.08 1.73 3.29
N ASP A 56 -7.09 1.02 3.79
CA ASP A 56 -7.56 -0.22 3.15
C ASP A 56 -8.14 0.04 1.75
N ALA A 57 -8.97 1.09 1.61
CA ALA A 57 -9.48 1.54 0.33
C ALA A 57 -8.34 1.91 -0.65
N ALA A 58 -7.39 2.74 -0.22
CA ALA A 58 -6.27 3.18 -1.05
C ALA A 58 -5.36 2.02 -1.49
N THR A 59 -5.08 1.06 -0.61
CA THR A 59 -4.27 -0.11 -0.98
C THR A 59 -5.01 -1.05 -1.93
N SER A 60 -6.32 -1.22 -1.76
CA SER A 60 -7.14 -2.02 -2.67
C SER A 60 -7.22 -1.43 -4.08
N ASP A 61 -7.45 -0.11 -4.17
CA ASP A 61 -7.48 0.63 -5.43
C ASP A 61 -6.15 0.53 -6.19
N MET A 62 -5.03 0.76 -5.50
CA MET A 62 -3.70 0.71 -6.13
C MET A 62 -3.27 -0.70 -6.51
N ILE A 63 -3.70 -1.74 -5.78
CA ILE A 63 -3.48 -3.12 -6.21
C ILE A 63 -4.21 -3.38 -7.53
N ALA A 64 -5.47 -2.95 -7.67
CA ALA A 64 -6.22 -3.10 -8.90
C ALA A 64 -5.57 -2.32 -10.06
N ALA A 65 -5.21 -1.06 -9.83
CA ALA A 65 -4.58 -0.19 -10.83
C ALA A 65 -3.23 -0.71 -11.35
N LEU A 66 -2.41 -1.28 -10.46
CA LEU A 66 -1.10 -1.84 -10.83
C LEU A 66 -1.18 -3.27 -11.39
N SER A 67 -2.24 -4.03 -11.05
CA SER A 67 -2.44 -5.39 -11.54
C SER A 67 -3.13 -5.45 -12.91
N SER A 68 -3.85 -4.39 -13.30
CA SER A 68 -4.52 -4.36 -14.60
C SER A 68 -3.49 -4.31 -15.75
N PRO A 69 -3.57 -5.21 -16.75
CA PRO A 69 -2.74 -5.11 -17.95
C PRO A 69 -2.89 -3.71 -18.55
N ARG A 70 -1.79 -3.06 -18.94
CA ARG A 70 -1.78 -1.72 -19.55
C ARG A 70 -2.42 -1.71 -20.96
N LEU A 71 -3.35 -2.61 -21.25
CA LEU A 71 -4.03 -2.78 -22.54
C LEU A 71 -5.18 -1.77 -22.75
N HIS A 72 -5.66 -1.08 -21.71
CA HIS A 72 -6.73 -0.08 -21.81
C HIS A 72 -6.22 1.37 -21.75
N ARG A 73 -5.04 1.65 -22.30
CA ARG A 73 -4.55 3.03 -22.48
C ARG A 73 -4.07 3.26 -23.92
N SER A 74 -4.93 2.97 -24.90
CA SER A 74 -4.79 3.58 -26.23
C SER A 74 -5.53 4.93 -26.20
N PRO A 75 -4.93 5.98 -26.78
CA PRO A 75 -5.44 7.36 -26.74
C PRO A 75 -6.80 7.55 -27.43
#